data_AF-A0A2K4FBT2-F1
#
_entry.id   AF-A0A2K4FBT2-F1
#
_cell.length_a   1.000
_cell.length_b   1.000
_cell.length_c   1.000
_cell.angle_alpha   90.00
_cell.angle_beta   90.00
_cell.angle_gamma   90.00
#
_symmetry.space_group_name_H-M   'P 1'
#
loop_
_entity.id
_entity.type
_entity.pdbx_description
1 polymer ?
#
loop_
_entity_poly.entity_id
_entity_poly.type
_entity_poly.pdbx_seq_one_letter_code
_entity_poly.pdbx_strand_id
1 'polypeptide(L)'
;MAERITKIRRVEKPKEQVKQENLEEVTSAISENKESILKAINLVSALDDAKILDALSGMVKGRGVIANKFATELNKEQYTGLISNMASLVFLLGDLDVNDLSHVLNKVNRGLRVANSANPNQKTSITGLFKVLRDDEINRGLTYMLNLLKGMSREE
;
A
#
# COMPACT_ATOMS: atom_id res chain seq x y z
N MET A 1 -72.16 43.00 3.97
CA MET A 1 -70.84 43.22 3.36
C MET A 1 -69.81 42.91 4.43
N ALA A 2 -68.93 41.94 4.23
CA ALA A 2 -67.91 41.57 5.22
C ALA A 2 -66.64 42.42 4.99
N GLU A 3 -66.14 43.04 6.06
CA GLU A 3 -64.96 43.92 6.01
C GLU A 3 -63.68 43.13 5.65
N ARG A 4 -62.84 43.77 4.83
CA ARG A 4 -61.60 43.19 4.29
C ARG A 4 -60.57 43.03 5.42
N ILE A 5 -60.06 41.81 5.60
CA ILE A 5 -58.98 41.51 6.56
C ILE A 5 -57.70 42.22 6.08
N THR A 6 -57.22 43.23 6.81
CA THR A 6 -56.09 44.11 6.41
C THR A 6 -54.77 43.80 7.10
N LYS A 7 -54.68 42.77 7.95
CA LYS A 7 -53.43 42.41 8.64
C LYS A 7 -53.22 40.90 8.68
N ILE A 8 -52.36 40.40 7.80
CA ILE A 8 -51.77 39.07 7.95
C ILE A 8 -50.65 39.21 8.98
N ARG A 9 -50.90 38.75 10.21
CA ARG A 9 -49.90 38.74 11.28
C ARG A 9 -49.04 37.49 11.10
N ARG A 10 -47.83 37.64 10.54
CA ARG A 10 -46.87 36.55 10.43
C ARG A 10 -46.43 36.16 11.83
N VAL A 11 -46.85 34.99 12.29
CA VAL A 11 -46.40 34.43 13.56
C VAL A 11 -44.98 33.92 13.33
N GLU A 12 -43.98 34.72 13.65
CA GLU A 12 -42.60 34.24 13.70
C GLU A 12 -42.50 33.29 14.90
N LYS A 13 -42.29 32.00 14.60
CA LYS A 13 -42.09 30.99 15.64
C LYS A 13 -40.91 31.42 16.51
N PRO A 14 -41.06 31.57 17.84
CA PRO A 14 -39.97 31.93 18.72
C PRO A 14 -38.85 30.90 18.60
N LYS A 15 -37.59 31.34 18.68
CA LYS A 15 -36.39 30.50 18.50
C LYS A 15 -36.39 29.24 19.37
N GLU A 16 -37.01 29.30 20.55
CA GLU A 16 -37.19 28.16 21.46
C GLU A 16 -38.13 27.10 20.91
N GLN A 17 -39.23 27.48 20.25
CA GLN A 17 -40.15 26.54 19.59
C GLN A 17 -39.48 25.88 18.38
N VAL A 18 -38.73 26.64 17.57
CA VAL A 18 -37.96 26.06 16.44
C VAL A 18 -36.88 25.11 16.93
N LYS A 19 -36.22 25.41 18.05
CA LYS A 19 -35.23 24.52 18.65
C LYS A 19 -35.87 23.24 19.19
N GLN A 20 -37.05 23.32 19.79
CA GLN A 20 -37.81 22.15 20.23
C GLN A 20 -38.27 21.28 19.05
N GLU A 21 -38.86 21.89 18.02
CA GLU A 21 -39.30 21.18 16.81
C GLU A 21 -38.11 20.48 16.12
N ASN A 22 -36.96 21.15 16.00
CA ASN A 22 -35.77 20.55 15.41
C ASN A 22 -35.21 19.39 16.26
N LEU A 23 -35.28 19.49 17.59
CA LEU A 23 -34.86 18.41 18.49
C LEU A 23 -35.81 17.21 18.37
N GLU A 24 -37.11 17.43 18.28
CA GLU A 24 -38.10 16.38 18.06
C GLU A 24 -37.92 15.72 16.70
N GLU A 25 -37.72 16.49 15.64
CA GLU A 25 -37.49 15.98 14.28
C GLU A 25 -36.22 15.12 14.22
N VAL A 26 -35.11 15.60 14.79
CA VAL A 26 -33.86 14.85 14.87
C VAL A 26 -34.04 13.59 15.73
N THR A 27 -34.74 13.67 16.85
CA THR A 27 -35.00 12.52 17.73
C THR A 27 -35.86 11.47 17.04
N SER A 28 -36.87 11.90 16.27
CA SER A 28 -37.75 11.01 15.51
C SER A 28 -36.98 10.33 14.38
N ALA A 29 -36.19 11.09 13.61
CA ALA A 29 -35.35 10.55 12.54
C ALA A 29 -34.31 9.53 13.06
N ILE A 30 -33.72 9.80 14.23
CA ILE A 30 -32.81 8.85 14.89
C ILE A 30 -33.56 7.61 15.35
N SER A 31 -34.77 7.76 15.88
CA SER A 31 -35.59 6.64 16.37
C SER A 31 -36.06 5.72 15.24
N GLU A 32 -36.45 6.30 14.11
CA GLU A 32 -36.83 5.54 12.91
C GLU A 32 -35.64 4.80 12.28
N ASN A 33 -34.45 5.38 12.35
CA ASN A 33 -33.22 4.80 11.79
C ASN A 33 -32.33 4.13 12.85
N LYS A 34 -32.90 3.78 14.01
CA LYS A 34 -32.17 3.25 15.17
C LYS A 34 -31.20 2.13 14.80
N GLU A 35 -31.65 1.16 14.02
CA GLU A 35 -30.83 0.01 13.65
C GLU A 35 -29.65 0.40 12.75
N SER A 36 -29.86 1.25 11.75
CA SER A 36 -28.82 1.75 10.85
C SER A 36 -27.79 2.59 11.61
N ILE A 37 -28.23 3.42 12.55
CA ILE A 37 -27.36 4.23 13.41
C ILE A 37 -26.54 3.33 14.34
N LEU A 38 -27.14 2.31 14.96
CA LEU A 38 -26.40 1.35 15.78
C LEU A 38 -25.35 0.58 14.97
N LYS A 39 -25.68 0.18 13.72
CA LYS A 39 -24.71 -0.45 12.81
C LYS A 39 -23.56 0.49 12.46
N ALA A 40 -23.85 1.77 12.20
CA ALA A 40 -22.82 2.77 11.93
C ALA A 40 -21.92 3.01 13.15
N ILE A 41 -22.50 3.09 14.36
CA ILE A 41 -21.73 3.21 15.61
C ILE A 41 -20.84 1.99 15.81
N ASN A 42 -21.36 0.78 15.64
CA ASN A 42 -20.57 -0.45 15.76
C ASN A 42 -19.44 -0.52 14.73
N LEU A 43 -19.68 -0.06 13.50
CA LEU A 43 -18.64 0.04 12.48
C LEU A 43 -17.55 1.03 12.91
N VAL A 44 -17.93 2.22 13.37
CA VAL A 44 -16.98 3.22 13.88
C VAL A 44 -16.19 2.67 15.06
N SER A 45 -16.84 1.98 16.00
CA SER A 45 -16.16 1.32 17.12
C SER A 45 -15.18 0.25 16.66
N ALA A 46 -15.57 -0.62 15.72
CA ALA A 46 -14.67 -1.63 15.17
C ALA A 46 -13.46 -1.02 14.45
N LEU A 47 -13.65 0.08 13.74
CA LEU A 47 -12.56 0.84 13.10
C LEU A 47 -11.64 1.52 14.13
N ASP A 48 -12.20 1.98 15.27
CA ASP A 48 -11.43 2.58 16.36
C ASP A 48 -10.61 1.53 17.11
N ASP A 49 -11.20 0.39 17.44
CA ASP A 49 -10.55 -0.75 18.08
C ASP A 49 -9.36 -1.27 17.24
N ALA A 50 -9.54 -1.29 15.92
CA ALA A 50 -8.49 -1.64 14.96
C ALA A 50 -7.44 -0.52 14.74
N LYS A 51 -7.51 0.59 15.48
CA LYS A 51 -6.62 1.77 15.34
C LYS A 51 -6.63 2.42 13.95
N ILE A 52 -7.64 2.13 13.14
CA ILE A 52 -7.79 2.69 11.79
C ILE A 52 -8.16 4.17 11.88
N LEU A 53 -9.05 4.55 12.81
CA LEU A 53 -9.41 5.96 13.00
C LEU A 53 -8.22 6.79 13.47
N ASP A 54 -7.38 6.24 14.35
CA ASP A 54 -6.13 6.88 14.80
C ASP A 54 -5.14 7.06 13.63
N ALA A 55 -4.99 6.04 12.77
CA ALA A 55 -4.16 6.13 11.57
C ALA A 55 -4.66 7.20 10.59
N LEU A 56 -5.97 7.22 10.29
CA LEU A 56 -6.58 8.21 9.42
C LEU A 56 -6.46 9.63 10.01
N SER A 57 -6.70 9.78 11.32
CA SER A 57 -6.52 11.05 12.02
C SER A 57 -5.07 11.53 11.98
N GLY A 58 -4.11 10.62 12.17
CA GLY A 58 -2.68 10.87 12.04
C GLY A 58 -2.28 11.31 10.62
N MET A 59 -2.82 10.66 9.59
CA MET A 59 -2.62 11.06 8.19
C MET A 59 -3.16 12.46 7.91
N VAL A 60 -4.38 12.76 8.38
CA VAL A 60 -5.01 14.08 8.20
C VAL A 60 -4.25 15.16 8.96
N LYS A 61 -3.75 14.89 10.16
CA LYS A 61 -2.91 15.84 10.90
C LYS A 61 -1.51 16.01 10.28
N GLY A 62 -0.96 14.94 9.71
CA GLY A 62 0.36 14.89 9.06
C GLY A 62 0.40 15.39 7.61
N ARG A 63 -0.76 15.71 7.01
CA ARG A 63 -0.94 16.09 5.59
C ARG A 63 0.04 17.12 5.05
N GLY A 64 0.47 18.10 5.86
CA GLY A 64 1.35 19.19 5.39
C GLY A 64 2.82 18.80 5.23
N VAL A 65 3.33 17.88 6.07
CA VAL A 65 4.76 17.53 6.11
C VAL A 65 5.05 16.21 5.40
N ILE A 66 4.11 15.27 5.49
CA ILE A 66 4.28 13.92 4.94
C ILE A 66 3.92 13.90 3.45
N ALA A 67 2.80 14.51 3.05
CA ALA A 67 2.32 14.40 1.67
C ALA A 67 3.30 15.04 0.66
N ASN A 68 3.82 16.24 0.91
CA ASN A 68 4.76 16.86 -0.03
C ASN A 68 6.11 16.14 -0.10
N LYS A 69 6.70 15.76 1.03
CA LYS A 69 8.01 15.09 1.02
C LYS A 69 7.92 13.67 0.44
N PHE A 70 6.91 12.89 0.84
CA PHE A 70 6.75 11.54 0.30
C PHE A 70 6.27 11.55 -1.14
N ALA A 71 5.33 12.42 -1.53
CA ALA A 71 4.89 12.46 -2.92
C ALA A 71 6.01 12.90 -3.86
N THR A 72 6.83 13.89 -3.48
CA THR A 72 8.00 14.28 -4.28
C THR A 72 9.06 13.17 -4.30
N GLU A 73 9.31 12.49 -3.19
CA GLU A 73 10.32 11.42 -3.13
C GLU A 73 9.88 10.18 -3.91
N LEU A 74 8.62 9.74 -3.77
CA LEU A 74 8.06 8.58 -4.47
C LEU A 74 7.88 8.82 -5.97
N ASN A 75 7.77 10.08 -6.40
CA ASN A 75 7.67 10.43 -7.82
C ASN A 75 9.05 10.53 -8.51
N LYS A 76 10.15 10.21 -7.82
CA LYS A 76 11.46 10.07 -8.46
C LYS A 76 11.48 8.83 -9.35
N GLU A 77 12.14 8.92 -10.50
CA GLU A 77 12.28 7.81 -11.47
C GLU A 77 12.79 6.51 -10.82
N GLN A 78 13.64 6.64 -9.81
CA GLN A 78 14.20 5.51 -9.06
C GLN A 78 13.14 4.62 -8.36
N TYR A 79 11.94 5.14 -8.09
CA TYR A 79 10.84 4.40 -7.46
C TYR A 79 9.67 4.11 -8.40
N THR A 80 9.64 4.70 -9.60
CA THR A 80 8.57 4.47 -10.59
C THR A 80 8.41 2.99 -10.90
N GLY A 81 9.52 2.26 -11.08
CA GLY A 81 9.51 0.81 -11.32
C GLY A 81 9.07 -0.02 -10.10
N LEU A 82 9.32 0.45 -8.88
CA LEU A 82 8.80 -0.19 -7.67
C LEU A 82 7.27 -0.05 -7.65
N ILE A 83 6.78 1.19 -7.76
CA ILE A 83 5.36 1.53 -7.67
C ILE A 83 4.55 0.82 -8.76
N SER A 84 5.03 0.82 -10.01
CA SER A 84 4.33 0.16 -11.11
C SER A 84 4.22 -1.36 -10.94
N ASN A 85 5.15 -1.97 -10.22
CA ASN A 85 5.20 -3.42 -10.01
C ASN A 85 4.80 -3.86 -8.59
N MET A 86 4.41 -2.93 -7.70
CA MET A 86 4.08 -3.24 -6.30
C MET A 86 2.99 -4.30 -6.17
N ALA A 87 1.92 -4.20 -6.96
CA ALA A 87 0.85 -5.19 -6.94
C ALA A 87 1.36 -6.59 -7.30
N SER A 88 2.19 -6.71 -8.34
CA SER A 88 2.81 -7.96 -8.75
C SER A 88 3.75 -8.52 -7.68
N LEU A 89 4.51 -7.66 -7.00
CA LEU A 89 5.40 -8.08 -5.91
C LEU A 89 4.62 -8.60 -4.70
N VAL A 90 3.47 -8.01 -4.36
CA VAL A 90 2.65 -8.47 -3.22
C VAL A 90 2.16 -9.90 -3.41
N PHE A 91 1.74 -10.27 -4.61
CA PHE A 91 1.33 -11.65 -4.89
C PHE A 91 2.51 -12.63 -4.81
N LEU A 92 3.67 -12.24 -5.31
CA LEU A 92 4.88 -13.07 -5.26
C LEU A 92 5.40 -13.28 -3.84
N LEU A 93 5.21 -12.32 -2.93
CA LEU A 93 5.64 -12.45 -1.53
C LEU A 93 4.83 -13.48 -0.72
N GLY A 94 3.63 -13.89 -1.20
CA GLY A 94 2.82 -14.92 -0.54
C GLY A 94 3.39 -16.33 -0.71
N ASP A 95 3.99 -16.60 -1.87
CA ASP A 95 4.44 -17.94 -2.26
C ASP A 95 5.98 -18.09 -2.22
N LEU A 96 6.73 -16.98 -2.13
CA LEU A 96 8.20 -17.00 -2.16
C LEU A 96 8.81 -16.85 -0.76
N ASP A 97 9.82 -17.67 -0.46
CA ASP A 97 10.71 -17.41 0.67
C ASP A 97 11.58 -16.18 0.38
N VAL A 98 11.32 -15.11 1.13
CA VAL A 98 11.98 -13.81 0.98
C VAL A 98 13.48 -13.90 1.31
N ASN A 99 13.89 -14.79 2.20
CA ASN A 99 15.29 -14.96 2.60
C ASN A 99 16.08 -15.61 1.46
N ASP A 100 15.54 -16.67 0.87
CA ASP A 100 16.17 -17.37 -0.26
C ASP A 100 16.27 -16.46 -1.49
N LEU A 101 15.19 -15.73 -1.79
CA LEU A 101 15.17 -14.75 -2.87
C LEU A 101 16.23 -13.65 -2.66
N SER A 102 16.28 -13.08 -1.46
CA SER A 102 17.30 -12.08 -1.09
C SER A 102 18.72 -12.62 -1.24
N HIS A 103 18.96 -13.87 -0.86
CA HIS A 103 20.26 -14.51 -0.99
C HIS A 103 20.69 -14.65 -2.46
N VAL A 104 19.78 -15.08 -3.34
CA VAL A 104 20.03 -15.19 -4.79
C VAL A 104 20.28 -13.82 -5.40
N LEU A 105 19.42 -12.83 -5.13
CA LEU A 105 19.55 -11.48 -5.67
C LEU A 105 20.88 -10.83 -5.26
N ASN A 106 21.33 -11.04 -4.02
CA ASN A 106 22.63 -10.57 -3.56
C ASN A 106 23.79 -11.20 -4.33
N LYS A 107 23.74 -12.51 -4.62
CA LYS A 107 24.75 -13.19 -5.44
C LYS A 107 24.76 -12.65 -6.88
N VAL A 108 23.58 -12.47 -7.49
CA VAL A 108 23.44 -11.90 -8.84
C VAL A 108 24.00 -10.47 -8.90
N ASN A 109 23.66 -9.62 -7.93
CA ASN A 109 24.18 -8.25 -7.86
C ASN A 109 25.71 -8.20 -7.74
N ARG A 110 26.31 -9.10 -6.95
CA ARG A 110 27.78 -9.23 -6.90
C ARG A 110 28.35 -9.65 -8.25
N GLY A 111 27.73 -10.61 -8.93
CA GLY A 111 28.11 -11.04 -10.27
C GLY A 111 28.06 -9.91 -11.30
N LEU A 112 26.97 -9.12 -11.31
CA LEU A 112 26.84 -7.94 -12.18
C LEU A 112 27.94 -6.91 -11.92
N ARG A 113 28.29 -6.67 -10.65
CA ARG A 113 29.39 -5.75 -10.30
C ARG A 113 30.73 -6.25 -10.84
N VAL A 114 31.03 -7.54 -10.68
CA VAL A 114 32.24 -8.15 -11.22
C VAL A 114 32.27 -8.06 -12.74
N ALA A 115 31.16 -8.38 -13.41
CA ALA A 115 31.04 -8.29 -14.87
C ALA A 115 31.25 -6.86 -15.39
N ASN A 116 30.67 -5.86 -14.72
CA ASN A 116 30.84 -4.45 -15.09
C ASN A 116 32.25 -3.92 -14.82
N SER A 117 33.01 -4.55 -13.92
CA SER A 117 34.42 -4.22 -13.67
C SER A 117 35.41 -4.95 -14.58
N ALA A 118 34.95 -5.97 -15.31
CA ALA A 118 35.78 -6.71 -16.25
C ALA A 118 36.07 -5.88 -17.50
N ASN A 119 37.21 -6.15 -18.15
CA ASN A 119 37.57 -5.47 -19.37
C ASN A 119 36.60 -5.89 -20.50
N PRO A 120 35.83 -4.96 -21.08
CA PRO A 120 34.80 -5.27 -22.08
C PRO A 120 35.38 -5.88 -23.38
N ASN A 121 36.67 -5.68 -23.64
CA ASN A 121 37.35 -6.21 -24.82
C ASN A 121 38.07 -7.55 -24.56
N GLN A 122 38.10 -8.02 -23.31
CA GLN A 122 38.75 -9.27 -22.97
C GLN A 122 37.83 -10.45 -23.32
N LYS A 123 38.29 -11.28 -24.26
CA LYS A 123 37.56 -12.49 -24.67
C LYS A 123 38.12 -13.71 -23.96
N THR A 124 37.25 -14.59 -23.50
CA THR A 124 37.64 -15.90 -22.96
C THR A 124 38.04 -16.82 -24.12
N SER A 125 39.31 -17.20 -24.19
CA SER A 125 39.78 -18.23 -25.14
C SER A 125 39.37 -19.64 -24.69
N ILE A 126 39.36 -20.61 -25.60
CA ILE A 126 39.00 -22.02 -25.30
C ILE A 126 39.85 -22.60 -24.15
N THR A 127 41.17 -22.38 -24.19
CA THR A 127 42.10 -22.76 -23.10
C THR A 127 41.85 -22.00 -21.79
N GLY A 128 41.41 -20.75 -21.88
CA GLY A 128 40.99 -19.95 -20.72
C GLY A 128 39.74 -20.52 -20.06
N LEU A 129 38.77 -20.97 -20.86
CA LEU A 129 37.54 -21.60 -20.37
C LEU A 129 37.84 -22.88 -19.57
N PHE A 130 38.73 -23.74 -20.07
CA PHE A 130 39.13 -24.95 -19.33
C PHE A 130 39.79 -24.65 -17.98
N LYS A 131 40.58 -23.56 -17.89
CA LYS A 131 41.16 -23.11 -16.61
C LYS A 131 40.08 -22.59 -15.66
N VAL A 132 39.15 -21.79 -16.18
CA VAL A 132 38.01 -21.24 -15.44
C VAL A 132 37.10 -22.35 -14.90
N LEU A 133 36.87 -23.42 -15.66
CA LEU A 133 36.06 -24.56 -15.19
C LEU A 133 36.75 -25.39 -14.07
N ARG A 134 38.08 -25.34 -13.98
CA ARG A 134 38.86 -25.99 -12.93
C ARG A 134 39.07 -25.09 -11.70
N ASP A 135 38.70 -23.82 -11.78
CA ASP A 135 38.77 -22.89 -10.67
C ASP A 135 37.70 -23.26 -9.62
N ASP A 136 38.11 -23.34 -8.35
CA ASP A 136 37.25 -23.78 -7.25
C ASP A 136 36.07 -22.83 -7.01
N GLU A 137 36.25 -21.52 -7.21
CA GLU A 137 35.17 -20.54 -7.00
C GLU A 137 34.11 -20.66 -8.09
N ILE A 138 34.56 -20.77 -9.35
CA ILE A 138 33.67 -20.96 -10.50
C ILE A 138 32.96 -22.30 -10.43
N ASN A 139 33.66 -23.37 -10.05
CA ASN A 139 33.07 -24.70 -9.89
C ASN A 139 31.96 -24.72 -8.83
N ARG A 140 32.16 -24.04 -7.70
CA ARG A 140 31.11 -23.88 -6.66
C ARG A 140 29.89 -23.12 -7.19
N GLY A 141 30.10 -22.06 -7.96
CA GLY A 141 29.03 -21.30 -8.61
C GLY A 141 28.24 -22.15 -9.62
N LEU A 142 28.94 -22.90 -10.47
CA LEU A 142 28.35 -23.84 -11.42
C LEU A 142 27.56 -24.94 -10.70
N THR A 143 28.13 -25.52 -9.65
CA THR A 143 27.45 -26.53 -8.83
C THR A 143 26.18 -25.98 -8.20
N TYR A 144 26.21 -24.74 -7.70
CA TYR A 144 25.00 -24.08 -7.19
C TYR A 144 23.93 -23.94 -8.28
N MET A 145 24.30 -23.45 -9.47
CA MET A 145 23.38 -23.33 -10.60
C MET A 145 22.80 -24.67 -11.03
N LEU A 146 23.62 -25.72 -11.11
CA LEU A 146 23.16 -27.06 -11.49
C LEU A 146 22.18 -27.63 -10.46
N ASN A 147 22.40 -27.38 -9.17
CA ASN A 147 21.45 -27.78 -8.12
C ASN A 147 20.16 -26.97 -8.17
N LEU A 148 20.23 -25.67 -8.47
CA LEU A 148 19.05 -24.84 -8.70
C LEU A 148 18.23 -25.37 -9.89
N LEU A 149 18.87 -25.65 -11.03
CA LEU A 149 18.24 -26.24 -12.21
C LEU A 149 17.64 -27.62 -11.89
N LYS A 150 18.35 -28.45 -11.12
CA LYS A 150 17.84 -29.74 -10.64
C LYS A 150 16.62 -29.57 -9.74
N GLY A 151 16.55 -28.49 -8.96
CA GLY A 151 15.36 -28.14 -8.17
C GLY A 151 14.19 -27.74 -9.05
N MET A 152 14.43 -26.90 -10.07
CA MET A 152 13.41 -26.47 -11.03
C MET A 152 12.87 -27.61 -11.90
N SER A 153 13.67 -28.63 -12.17
CA SER A 153 13.27 -29.80 -12.96
C SER A 153 12.69 -30.94 -12.12
N ARG A 154 12.65 -30.80 -10.79
CA ARG A 154 11.96 -31.78 -9.94
C ARG A 154 10.48 -31.51 -10.10
N GLU A 155 9.79 -32.46 -10.71
CA GLU A 155 8.35 -32.60 -10.57
C GLU A 155 8.09 -33.09 -9.14
N GLU A 156 7.63 -32.18 -8.28
CA GLU A 156 6.63 -32.56 -7.28
C GLU A 156 5.24 -32.43 -7.90
#